data_AF-A0A504JHD8-F1
#
_entry.id   AF-A0A504JHD8-F1
#
_cell.length_a   1.000
_cell.length_b   1.000
_cell.length_c   1.000
_cell.angle_alpha   90.00
_cell.angle_beta   90.00
_cell.angle_gamma   90.00
#
_symmetry.space_group_name_H-M   'P 1'
#
loop_
_entity.id
_entity.type
_entity.pdbx_description
1 polymer ?
#
loop_
_entity_poly.entity_id
_entity_poly.type
_entity_poly.pdbx_seq_one_letter_code
_entity_poly.pdbx_strand_id
1 'polypeptide(L)'
;MKKHLKTLIIIFIILFCSTSFSQRHYTVKAINGLIIRVSPTSNSKRLGKLPYGYHFEVDEISVDRSDTITDQGYKIIGNWVPVKNDTINGYVFDGFTKRSYDTNYYRLYGPVKSLKTYYYYADNKEKIKYNEHAHFNKLGKKTQVYEYDKGWELDEEYIYNKKNLLISRYQYNTLYKYKYDKKGNEIERIQFDEDKTPETKTSKTYDKKGNKTSSEYYNYKKKTTDKSYYSYNNANKRTKATHNYNDGKSKVMYLYEYLNDTILAKEYRIDYEENKKLNGERIITDSLGFISEKYVEYNLKDKPFNKSNVFTSEEKMFDPKHKLIKKITYASADSQLPSFSFSGGSGSYNERTVKEYQNGELTSVKLYKEIYYKQEYQELLIEDISRKPNYSNEIYHTYYSDFKEISRNEYYYDYNNRLIKHIEYDNDLKTIQTTREFKYIFDKNGNWTEKQIFRNGRLYKIYKQEFEYY
;
A
#
# COMPACT_ATOMS: atom_id res chain seq x y z
N MET A 1 -56.14 4.00 3.97
CA MET A 1 -55.40 2.74 3.74
C MET A 1 -54.10 2.92 2.92
N LYS A 2 -54.12 3.48 1.70
CA LYS A 2 -52.92 3.66 0.85
C LYS A 2 -51.78 4.51 1.46
N LYS A 3 -52.09 5.50 2.30
CA LYS A 3 -51.09 6.36 2.97
C LYS A 3 -50.29 5.59 4.04
N HIS A 4 -50.96 4.76 4.84
CA HIS A 4 -50.31 3.94 5.87
C HIS A 4 -49.46 2.81 5.27
N LEU A 5 -49.85 2.25 4.12
CA LEU A 5 -49.05 1.24 3.42
C LEU A 5 -47.71 1.79 2.91
N LYS A 6 -47.68 3.03 2.40
CA LYS A 6 -46.43 3.69 1.98
C LYS A 6 -45.51 3.96 3.16
N THR A 7 -46.06 4.42 4.29
CA THR A 7 -45.27 4.63 5.52
C THR A 7 -44.71 3.31 6.06
N LEU A 8 -45.48 2.23 6.04
CA LEU A 8 -45.04 0.91 6.49
C LEU A 8 -43.91 0.36 5.61
N ILE A 9 -44.01 0.50 4.28
CA ILE A 9 -42.97 0.08 3.34
C ILE A 9 -41.68 0.87 3.56
N ILE A 10 -41.75 2.19 3.81
CA ILE A 10 -40.57 3.01 4.10
C ILE A 10 -39.91 2.58 5.41
N ILE A 11 -40.69 2.30 6.46
CA ILE A 11 -40.17 1.79 7.74
C ILE A 11 -39.51 0.41 7.54
N PHE A 12 -40.13 -0.48 6.75
CA PHE A 12 -39.60 -1.80 6.46
C PHE A 12 -38.29 -1.72 5.64
N ILE A 13 -38.21 -0.84 4.65
CA ILE A 13 -36.97 -0.59 3.88
C ILE A 13 -35.87 0.01 4.77
N ILE A 14 -36.21 0.94 5.68
CA ILE A 14 -35.24 1.52 6.62
C ILE A 14 -34.72 0.44 7.60
N LEU A 15 -35.59 -0.44 8.11
CA LEU A 15 -35.22 -1.55 8.99
C LEU A 15 -34.38 -2.62 8.25
N PHE A 16 -34.70 -2.92 6.99
CA PHE A 16 -33.94 -3.91 6.20
C PHE A 16 -32.58 -3.36 5.73
N CYS A 17 -32.47 -2.06 5.48
CA CYS A 17 -31.18 -1.44 5.16
C CYS A 17 -30.23 -1.34 6.37
N SER A 18 -30.74 -1.34 7.60
CA SER A 18 -29.89 -1.33 8.81
C SER A 18 -29.23 -2.66 9.14
N THR A 19 -29.71 -3.79 8.58
CA THR A 19 -29.15 -5.13 8.87
C THR A 19 -28.04 -5.57 7.90
N SER A 20 -27.67 -4.75 6.92
CA SER A 20 -26.83 -5.20 5.79
C SER A 20 -25.37 -4.71 5.78
N PHE A 21 -24.81 -4.21 6.89
CA PHE A 21 -23.47 -3.59 6.86
C PHE A 21 -22.52 -3.92 8.02
N SER A 22 -22.66 -5.07 8.69
CA SER A 22 -21.83 -5.39 9.86
C SER A 22 -21.12 -6.75 9.73
N GLN A 23 -20.47 -6.98 8.58
CA GLN A 23 -19.62 -8.15 8.35
C GLN A 23 -18.14 -7.73 8.38
N ARG A 24 -17.32 -8.49 9.11
CA ARG A 24 -15.87 -8.36 9.17
C ARG A 24 -15.25 -9.38 8.23
N HIS A 25 -14.39 -8.92 7.33
CA HIS A 25 -13.68 -9.79 6.40
C HIS A 25 -12.30 -10.18 6.95
N TYR A 26 -11.98 -11.47 6.89
CA TYR A 26 -10.74 -12.03 7.37
C TYR A 26 -10.02 -12.81 6.29
N THR A 27 -8.69 -12.86 6.38
CA THR A 27 -7.81 -13.68 5.54
C THR A 27 -6.90 -14.52 6.43
N VAL A 28 -6.87 -15.84 6.23
CA VAL A 28 -5.96 -16.72 6.98
C VAL A 28 -4.49 -16.43 6.63
N LYS A 29 -3.65 -16.22 7.66
CA LYS A 29 -2.21 -15.93 7.50
C LYS A 29 -1.28 -17.00 8.08
N ALA A 30 -1.80 -17.94 8.86
CA ALA A 30 -1.04 -19.14 9.23
C ALA A 30 -0.71 -19.99 7.99
N ILE A 31 0.58 -20.18 7.71
CA ILE A 31 1.08 -20.96 6.55
C ILE A 31 0.53 -22.39 6.58
N ASN A 32 0.49 -22.98 7.77
CA ASN A 32 -0.06 -24.32 7.98
C ASN A 32 -1.59 -24.37 7.97
N GLY A 33 -2.27 -23.25 7.70
CA GLY A 33 -3.73 -23.10 7.79
C GLY A 33 -4.22 -22.84 9.21
N LEU A 34 -5.51 -22.54 9.33
CA LEU A 34 -6.18 -22.16 10.57
C LEU A 34 -7.18 -23.23 11.01
N ILE A 35 -6.99 -23.77 12.22
CA ILE A 35 -7.81 -24.85 12.75
C ILE A 35 -9.20 -24.33 13.14
N ILE A 36 -10.24 -25.03 12.70
CA ILE A 36 -11.63 -24.82 13.11
C ILE A 36 -11.93 -25.73 14.30
N ARG A 37 -12.62 -25.20 15.31
CA ARG A 37 -12.91 -25.90 16.56
C ARG A 37 -14.37 -25.85 16.95
N VAL A 38 -14.82 -26.84 17.73
CA VAL A 38 -16.21 -26.94 18.21
C VAL A 38 -16.56 -25.80 19.17
N SER A 39 -15.59 -25.33 19.95
CA SER A 39 -15.81 -24.28 20.96
C SER A 39 -14.65 -23.28 20.95
N PRO A 40 -14.90 -22.02 21.34
CA PRO A 40 -13.91 -20.93 21.26
C PRO A 40 -12.85 -21.03 22.37
N THR A 41 -12.00 -22.04 22.26
CA THR A 41 -10.86 -22.32 23.16
C THR A 41 -9.86 -23.24 22.44
N SER A 42 -8.57 -23.06 22.75
CA SER A 42 -7.47 -23.84 22.18
C SER A 42 -7.50 -25.34 22.55
N ASN A 43 -8.28 -25.71 23.57
CA ASN A 43 -8.39 -27.09 24.07
C ASN A 43 -9.58 -27.88 23.48
N SER A 44 -10.48 -27.24 22.72
CA SER A 44 -11.66 -27.93 22.20
C SER A 44 -11.35 -28.79 20.97
N LYS A 45 -12.23 -29.76 20.68
CA LYS A 45 -12.11 -30.69 19.54
C LYS A 45 -11.98 -29.93 18.22
N ARG A 46 -11.07 -30.40 17.37
CA ARG A 46 -10.87 -29.88 16.00
C ARG A 46 -11.96 -30.42 15.08
N LEU A 47 -12.57 -29.53 14.30
CA LEU A 47 -13.57 -29.85 13.28
C LEU A 47 -12.98 -29.90 11.87
N GLY A 48 -11.95 -29.09 11.63
CA GLY A 48 -11.35 -28.95 10.30
C GLY A 48 -10.27 -27.89 10.27
N LYS A 49 -9.94 -27.44 9.06
CA LYS A 49 -8.89 -26.44 8.85
C LYS A 49 -9.21 -25.56 7.63
N LEU A 50 -9.06 -24.26 7.78
CA LEU A 50 -9.06 -23.30 6.68
C LEU A 50 -7.63 -23.20 6.10
N PRO A 51 -7.43 -23.28 4.77
CA PRO A 51 -6.10 -23.16 4.19
C PRO A 51 -5.54 -21.73 4.31
N TYR A 52 -4.22 -21.58 4.15
CA TYR A 52 -3.58 -20.26 4.04
C TYR A 52 -4.23 -19.44 2.92
N GLY A 53 -4.41 -18.13 3.14
CA GLY A 53 -5.03 -17.23 2.17
C GLY A 53 -6.55 -17.35 2.06
N TYR A 54 -7.19 -18.29 2.77
CA TYR A 54 -8.65 -18.43 2.75
C TYR A 54 -9.33 -17.17 3.28
N HIS A 55 -10.36 -16.72 2.56
CA HIS A 55 -11.18 -15.55 2.90
C HIS A 55 -12.50 -15.98 3.52
N PHE A 56 -12.90 -15.34 4.61
CA PHE A 56 -14.17 -15.59 5.26
C PHE A 56 -14.72 -14.33 5.93
N GLU A 57 -16.02 -14.36 6.19
CA GLU A 57 -16.78 -13.25 6.76
C GLU A 57 -17.38 -13.66 8.09
N VAL A 58 -17.44 -12.70 9.01
CA VAL A 58 -17.92 -12.89 10.37
C VAL A 58 -18.80 -11.72 10.75
N ASP A 59 -19.98 -11.97 11.31
CA ASP A 59 -20.85 -10.92 11.83
C ASP A 59 -20.18 -10.23 13.02
N GLU A 60 -20.16 -8.90 13.04
CA GLU A 60 -19.44 -8.09 14.03
C GLU A 60 -19.80 -8.42 15.49
N ILE A 61 -21.07 -8.71 15.75
CA ILE A 61 -21.61 -9.03 17.09
C ILE A 61 -20.97 -10.30 17.68
N SER A 62 -20.35 -11.13 16.85
CA SER A 62 -19.86 -12.45 17.25
C SER A 62 -18.39 -12.50 17.68
N VAL A 63 -17.69 -11.36 17.76
CA VAL A 63 -16.23 -11.27 17.97
C VAL A 63 -15.83 -10.94 19.42
N ASP A 64 -16.55 -11.43 20.43
CA ASP A 64 -16.40 -10.95 21.82
C ASP A 64 -15.70 -11.93 22.77
N ARG A 65 -14.79 -12.78 22.26
CA ARG A 65 -14.05 -13.73 23.11
C ARG A 65 -12.56 -13.71 22.84
N SER A 66 -11.86 -12.82 23.54
CA SER A 66 -10.40 -12.73 23.51
C SER A 66 -9.74 -13.93 24.18
N ASP A 67 -8.62 -14.39 23.63
CA ASP A 67 -7.79 -15.46 24.16
C ASP A 67 -6.31 -15.18 23.82
N THR A 68 -5.39 -15.88 24.47
CA THR A 68 -3.95 -15.80 24.20
C THR A 68 -3.41 -17.20 23.92
N ILE A 69 -2.87 -17.40 22.72
CA ILE A 69 -2.27 -18.67 22.29
C ILE A 69 -0.75 -18.50 22.24
N THR A 70 -0.02 -19.43 22.85
CA THR A 70 1.44 -19.50 22.68
C THR A 70 1.77 -20.31 21.44
N ASP A 71 2.52 -19.72 20.51
CA ASP A 71 3.03 -20.40 19.32
C ASP A 71 4.53 -20.15 19.19
N GLN A 72 5.32 -21.23 19.15
CA GLN A 72 6.80 -21.18 19.12
C GLN A 72 7.42 -20.24 20.18
N GLY A 73 6.82 -20.18 21.37
CA GLY A 73 7.28 -19.33 22.48
C GLY A 73 6.73 -17.89 22.48
N TYR A 74 6.02 -17.48 21.42
CA TYR A 74 5.39 -16.16 21.33
C TYR A 74 3.94 -16.19 21.77
N LYS A 75 3.51 -15.21 22.57
CA LYS A 75 2.10 -15.03 22.96
C LYS A 75 1.36 -14.25 21.88
N ILE A 76 0.40 -14.90 21.24
CA ILE A 76 -0.47 -14.33 20.21
C ILE A 76 -1.83 -14.05 20.85
N ILE A 77 -2.21 -12.78 20.85
CA ILE A 77 -3.50 -12.32 21.37
C ILE A 77 -4.46 -12.17 20.19
N GLY A 78 -5.68 -12.66 20.35
CA GLY A 78 -6.73 -12.60 19.34
C GLY A 78 -8.08 -12.96 19.93
N ASN A 79 -9.10 -13.05 19.08
CA ASN A 79 -10.45 -13.43 19.43
C ASN A 79 -10.83 -14.74 18.74
N TRP A 80 -11.71 -15.49 19.39
CA TRP A 80 -12.41 -16.57 18.72
C TRP A 80 -13.57 -16.03 17.92
N VAL A 81 -13.55 -16.27 16.61
CA VAL A 81 -14.58 -15.83 15.69
C VAL A 81 -15.32 -17.05 15.11
N PRO A 82 -16.66 -17.03 15.05
CA PRO A 82 -17.38 -18.12 14.43
C PRO A 82 -17.13 -18.12 12.91
N VAL A 83 -17.03 -19.32 12.36
CA VAL A 83 -16.97 -19.55 10.92
C VAL A 83 -18.05 -20.54 10.58
N LYS A 84 -18.91 -20.14 9.64
CA LYS A 84 -20.00 -20.96 9.13
C LYS A 84 -19.88 -21.06 7.62
N ASN A 85 -19.82 -22.29 7.13
CA ASN A 85 -20.12 -22.61 5.75
C ASN A 85 -21.16 -23.74 5.71
N ASP A 86 -21.49 -24.23 4.52
CA ASP A 86 -22.54 -25.25 4.34
C ASP A 86 -22.23 -26.59 5.06
N THR A 87 -20.96 -26.85 5.39
CA THR A 87 -20.50 -28.15 5.92
C THR A 87 -19.90 -28.08 7.32
N ILE A 88 -19.47 -26.90 7.78
CA ILE A 88 -18.74 -26.71 9.04
C ILE A 88 -19.27 -25.46 9.73
N ASN A 89 -19.68 -25.64 10.98
CA ASN A 89 -20.00 -24.56 11.91
C ASN A 89 -19.10 -24.71 13.15
N GLY A 90 -18.22 -23.74 13.37
CA GLY A 90 -17.28 -23.78 14.47
C GLY A 90 -16.62 -22.42 14.70
N TYR A 91 -15.49 -22.42 15.41
CA TYR A 91 -14.75 -21.23 15.78
C TYR A 91 -13.29 -21.32 15.32
N VAL A 92 -12.74 -20.20 14.88
CA VAL A 92 -11.32 -20.05 14.58
C VAL A 92 -10.73 -18.91 15.42
N PHE A 93 -9.41 -18.96 15.66
CA PHE A 93 -8.72 -17.90 16.40
C PHE A 93 -8.15 -16.86 15.43
N ASP A 94 -8.67 -15.64 15.48
CA ASP A 94 -8.36 -14.57 14.53
C ASP A 94 -6.92 -14.01 14.67
N GLY A 95 -6.20 -14.36 15.74
CA GLY A 95 -4.79 -13.99 15.92
C GLY A 95 -3.86 -14.52 14.83
N PHE A 96 -4.33 -15.51 14.06
CA PHE A 96 -3.65 -16.08 12.88
C PHE A 96 -4.23 -15.60 11.55
N THR A 97 -4.99 -14.52 11.57
CA THR A 97 -5.66 -13.93 10.41
C THR A 97 -5.26 -12.48 10.25
N LYS A 98 -5.53 -11.94 9.06
CA LYS A 98 -5.52 -10.51 8.78
C LYS A 98 -6.95 -10.06 8.58
N ARG A 99 -7.44 -9.16 9.42
CA ARG A 99 -8.72 -8.47 9.23
C ARG A 99 -8.56 -7.36 8.19
N SER A 100 -9.57 -7.21 7.33
CA SER A 100 -9.66 -6.04 6.44
C SER A 100 -10.03 -4.79 7.24
N TYR A 101 -9.39 -3.67 6.95
CA TYR A 101 -9.72 -2.40 7.58
C TYR A 101 -11.03 -1.85 7.01
N ASP A 102 -11.85 -1.28 7.88
CA ASP A 102 -13.06 -0.56 7.49
C ASP A 102 -12.67 0.82 6.92
N THR A 103 -11.57 1.39 7.43
CA THR A 103 -10.93 2.58 6.85
C THR A 103 -9.50 2.26 6.39
N ASN A 104 -9.31 2.11 5.08
CA ASN A 104 -8.01 1.65 4.55
C ASN A 104 -6.85 2.63 4.77
N TYR A 105 -7.13 3.93 4.87
CA TYR A 105 -6.07 4.95 5.02
C TYR A 105 -5.49 4.96 6.45
N TYR A 106 -6.36 5.01 7.47
CA TYR A 106 -5.93 5.01 8.88
C TYR A 106 -5.82 3.61 9.47
N ARG A 107 -6.17 2.58 8.69
CA ARG A 107 -6.16 1.19 9.13
C ARG A 107 -7.03 0.99 10.37
N LEU A 108 -8.24 1.56 10.37
CA LEU A 108 -9.18 1.49 11.49
C LEU A 108 -10.27 0.46 11.25
N TYR A 109 -10.79 -0.05 12.36
CA TYR A 109 -11.90 -0.98 12.45
C TYR A 109 -13.14 -0.31 13.05
N GLY A 110 -14.33 -0.67 12.56
CA GLY A 110 -15.61 -0.12 12.99
C GLY A 110 -15.91 1.29 12.47
N PRO A 111 -17.13 1.80 12.74
CA PRO A 111 -17.57 3.12 12.30
C PRO A 111 -17.00 4.23 13.21
N VAL A 112 -15.69 4.45 13.10
CA VAL A 112 -14.99 5.51 13.85
C VAL A 112 -15.54 6.87 13.41
N LYS A 113 -15.89 7.71 14.38
CA LYS A 113 -16.32 9.10 14.22
C LYS A 113 -15.15 10.07 14.38
N SER A 114 -14.31 9.85 15.39
CA SER A 114 -13.09 10.63 15.60
C SER A 114 -11.96 9.77 16.20
N LEU A 115 -10.72 10.18 15.93
CA LEU A 115 -9.49 9.58 16.45
C LEU A 115 -8.56 10.69 16.91
N LYS A 116 -8.20 10.68 18.19
CA LYS A 116 -7.18 11.57 18.75
C LYS A 116 -5.95 10.76 19.15
N THR A 117 -4.77 11.23 18.78
CA THR A 117 -3.51 10.55 19.06
C THR A 117 -2.52 11.43 19.82
N TYR A 118 -1.86 10.84 20.81
CA TYR A 118 -0.82 11.51 21.58
C TYR A 118 0.18 10.51 22.15
N TYR A 119 1.30 11.01 22.66
CA TYR A 119 2.29 10.19 23.33
C TYR A 119 2.98 10.93 24.47
N TYR A 120 3.63 10.17 25.34
CA TYR A 120 4.53 10.69 26.36
C TYR A 120 5.65 9.70 26.62
N TYR A 121 6.75 10.21 27.20
CA TYR A 121 7.86 9.37 27.65
C TYR A 121 7.57 8.87 29.05
N ALA A 122 7.99 7.64 29.36
CA ALA A 122 7.72 7.02 30.65
C ALA A 122 8.28 7.85 31.83
N ASP A 123 9.45 8.45 31.63
CA ASP A 123 10.16 9.28 32.62
C ASP A 123 9.65 10.72 32.69
N ASN A 124 8.71 11.12 31.82
CA ASN A 124 8.17 12.48 31.79
C ASN A 124 6.72 12.49 31.30
N LYS A 125 5.81 12.08 32.18
CA LYS A 125 4.37 11.99 31.88
C LYS A 125 3.68 13.36 31.73
N GLU A 126 4.29 14.42 32.24
CA GLU A 126 3.73 15.78 32.21
C GLU A 126 3.84 16.43 30.82
N LYS A 127 4.78 15.96 29.98
CA LYS A 127 4.96 16.46 28.61
C LYS A 127 4.24 15.59 27.58
N ILE A 128 2.91 15.64 27.59
CA ILE A 128 2.07 15.03 26.56
C ILE A 128 2.31 15.75 25.23
N LYS A 129 2.64 14.98 24.20
CA LYS A 129 2.75 15.46 22.82
C LYS A 129 1.58 14.93 22.02
N TYR A 130 0.69 15.85 21.64
CA TYR A 130 -0.42 15.58 20.75
C TYR A 130 0.09 15.54 19.30
N ASN A 131 -0.43 14.62 18.50
CA ASN A 131 -0.02 14.51 17.09
C ASN A 131 -1.16 14.94 16.17
N GLU A 132 -2.29 14.24 16.23
CA GLU A 132 -3.37 14.37 15.24
C GLU A 132 -4.71 14.13 15.90
N HIS A 133 -5.72 14.89 15.47
CA HIS A 133 -7.14 14.65 15.76
C HIS A 133 -7.92 14.59 14.45
N ALA A 134 -8.27 13.38 14.02
CA ALA A 134 -8.94 13.11 12.75
C ALA A 134 -10.43 12.82 12.97
N HIS A 135 -11.28 13.34 12.09
CA HIS A 135 -12.71 13.09 12.06
C HIS A 135 -13.10 12.36 10.78
N PHE A 136 -14.14 11.53 10.87
CA PHE A 136 -14.61 10.69 9.79
C PHE A 136 -16.13 10.75 9.67
N ASN A 137 -16.67 10.59 8.47
CA ASN A 137 -18.09 10.36 8.27
C ASN A 137 -18.48 8.90 8.56
N LYS A 138 -19.78 8.58 8.56
CA LYS A 138 -20.30 7.21 8.82
C LYS A 138 -19.80 6.13 7.86
N LEU A 139 -19.16 6.50 6.75
CA LEU A 139 -18.55 5.58 5.79
C LEU A 139 -17.03 5.44 6.01
N GLY A 140 -16.51 5.98 7.12
CA GLY A 140 -15.09 5.90 7.45
C GLY A 140 -14.20 6.81 6.59
N LYS A 141 -14.78 7.73 5.82
CA LYS A 141 -13.99 8.70 5.04
C LYS A 141 -13.64 9.90 5.91
N LYS A 142 -12.37 10.29 5.89
CA LYS A 142 -11.85 11.47 6.58
C LYS A 142 -12.64 12.72 6.16
N THR A 143 -13.05 13.54 7.12
CA THR A 143 -13.72 14.81 6.89
C THR A 143 -12.88 15.99 7.35
N GLN A 144 -12.19 15.88 8.48
CA GLN A 144 -11.36 16.94 9.05
C GLN A 144 -10.15 16.33 9.76
N VAL A 145 -9.02 17.03 9.74
CA VAL A 145 -7.83 16.72 10.56
C VAL A 145 -7.37 17.99 11.22
N TYR A 146 -7.07 17.89 12.51
CA TYR A 146 -6.51 18.95 13.30
C TYR A 146 -5.10 18.54 13.77
N GLU A 147 -4.16 19.48 13.70
CA GLU A 147 -2.83 19.37 14.29
C GLU A 147 -2.78 20.17 15.60
N TYR A 148 -1.88 19.79 16.51
CA TYR A 148 -1.70 20.46 17.79
C TYR A 148 -0.34 21.15 17.87
N ASP A 149 -0.33 22.48 17.81
CA ASP A 149 0.84 23.30 18.17
C ASP A 149 0.62 23.97 19.54
N LYS A 150 -0.16 25.06 19.58
CA LYS A 150 -0.62 25.74 20.82
C LYS A 150 -2.10 25.49 21.14
N GLY A 151 -2.74 24.68 20.31
CA GLY A 151 -4.16 24.36 20.30
C GLY A 151 -4.47 23.50 19.07
N TRP A 152 -5.69 22.96 18.98
CA TRP A 152 -6.13 22.22 17.79
C TRP A 152 -6.48 23.19 16.67
N GLU A 153 -5.70 23.15 15.60
CA GLU A 153 -5.90 23.97 14.40
C GLU A 153 -6.25 23.07 13.22
N LEU A 154 -7.17 23.52 12.36
CA LEU A 154 -7.62 22.75 11.19
C LEU A 154 -6.50 22.72 10.15
N ASP A 155 -5.93 21.53 9.92
CA ASP A 155 -4.87 21.30 8.93
C ASP A 155 -5.47 20.79 7.60
N GLU A 156 -6.48 19.93 7.69
CA GLU A 156 -7.10 19.36 6.50
C GLU A 156 -8.63 19.31 6.57
N GLU A 157 -9.30 19.54 5.44
CA GLU A 157 -10.76 19.44 5.31
C GLU A 157 -11.17 18.72 4.02
N TYR A 158 -12.17 17.85 4.10
CA TYR A 158 -12.66 17.01 3.01
C TYR A 158 -14.18 17.06 2.95
N ILE A 159 -14.71 17.51 1.81
CA ILE A 159 -16.15 17.65 1.59
C ILE A 159 -16.58 16.67 0.51
N TYR A 160 -17.64 15.91 0.79
CA TYR A 160 -18.20 14.92 -0.13
C TYR A 160 -19.61 15.32 -0.55
N ASN A 161 -20.00 14.94 -1.78
CA ASN A 161 -21.38 15.06 -2.22
C ASN A 161 -22.27 13.92 -1.69
N LYS A 162 -23.57 13.96 -2.01
CA LYS A 162 -24.55 12.93 -1.59
C LYS A 162 -24.27 11.52 -2.12
N LYS A 163 -23.43 11.38 -3.16
CA LYS A 163 -22.94 10.10 -3.70
C LYS A 163 -21.60 9.69 -3.06
N ASN A 164 -21.15 10.39 -2.03
CA ASN A 164 -19.87 10.18 -1.34
C ASN A 164 -18.63 10.37 -2.22
N LEU A 165 -18.74 11.17 -3.28
CA LEU A 165 -17.60 11.58 -4.10
C LEU A 165 -17.00 12.88 -3.53
N LEU A 166 -15.67 12.95 -3.44
CA LEU A 166 -14.93 14.08 -2.86
C LEU A 166 -15.05 15.31 -3.77
N ILE A 167 -15.70 16.37 -3.32
CA ILE A 167 -15.91 17.59 -4.14
C ILE A 167 -14.97 18.74 -3.75
N SER A 168 -14.42 18.70 -2.53
CA SER A 168 -13.46 19.69 -2.05
C SER A 168 -12.46 19.02 -1.12
N ARG A 169 -11.19 19.39 -1.22
CA ARG A 169 -10.13 18.99 -0.28
C ARG A 169 -9.21 20.17 -0.02
N TYR A 170 -9.04 20.55 1.24
CA TYR A 170 -8.02 21.47 1.71
C TYR A 170 -6.95 20.68 2.47
N GLN A 171 -5.68 20.87 2.13
CA GLN A 171 -4.55 20.19 2.78
C GLN A 171 -3.25 20.94 2.43
N TYR A 172 -2.34 21.12 3.40
CA TYR A 172 -1.04 21.82 3.21
C TYR A 172 -1.21 23.17 2.51
N ASN A 173 -2.13 23.99 3.02
CA ASN A 173 -2.53 25.29 2.46
C ASN A 173 -3.00 25.27 0.99
N THR A 174 -3.27 24.09 0.44
CA THR A 174 -3.68 23.93 -0.96
C THR A 174 -5.13 23.46 -1.02
N LEU A 175 -5.96 24.16 -1.80
CA LEU A 175 -7.35 23.77 -2.01
C LEU A 175 -7.52 23.05 -3.35
N TYR A 176 -8.25 21.95 -3.35
CA TYR A 176 -8.64 21.19 -4.52
C TYR A 176 -10.16 21.16 -4.64
N LYS A 177 -10.69 21.43 -5.83
CA LYS A 177 -12.11 21.24 -6.15
C LYS A 177 -12.28 20.23 -7.28
N TYR A 178 -13.31 19.40 -7.18
CA TYR A 178 -13.56 18.30 -8.11
C TYR A 178 -14.98 18.38 -8.68
N LYS A 179 -15.13 17.97 -9.94
CA LYS A 179 -16.44 17.75 -10.57
C LYS A 179 -16.50 16.37 -11.18
N TYR A 180 -17.72 15.83 -11.21
CA TYR A 180 -17.99 14.48 -11.68
C TYR A 180 -19.10 14.47 -12.72
N ASP A 181 -19.03 13.52 -13.66
CA ASP A 181 -20.15 13.22 -14.54
C ASP A 181 -21.29 12.50 -13.80
N LYS A 182 -22.39 12.20 -14.52
CA LYS A 182 -23.56 11.51 -13.95
C LYS A 182 -23.24 10.09 -13.44
N LYS A 183 -22.23 9.43 -14.00
CA LYS A 183 -21.76 8.09 -13.63
C LYS A 183 -20.78 8.09 -12.47
N GLY A 184 -20.29 9.26 -12.06
CA GLY A 184 -19.33 9.42 -10.96
C GLY A 184 -17.87 9.45 -11.41
N ASN A 185 -17.59 9.58 -12.70
CA ASN A 185 -16.23 9.78 -13.19
C ASN A 185 -15.78 11.22 -12.97
N GLU A 186 -14.56 11.45 -12.47
CA GLU A 186 -14.00 12.79 -12.29
C GLU A 186 -13.76 13.44 -13.65
N ILE A 187 -14.45 14.54 -13.95
CA ILE A 187 -14.32 15.27 -15.22
C ILE A 187 -13.50 16.54 -15.09
N GLU A 188 -13.35 17.07 -13.87
CA GLU A 188 -12.58 18.29 -13.62
C GLU A 188 -11.96 18.24 -12.23
N ARG A 189 -10.72 18.72 -12.12
CA ARG A 189 -10.02 19.00 -10.87
C ARG A 189 -9.28 20.32 -10.97
N ILE A 190 -9.48 21.23 -10.04
CA ILE A 190 -8.77 22.51 -9.97
C ILE A 190 -7.99 22.57 -8.67
N GLN A 191 -6.71 22.92 -8.75
CA GLN A 191 -5.85 23.23 -7.60
C GLN A 191 -5.78 24.75 -7.45
N PHE A 192 -5.93 25.24 -6.23
CA PHE A 192 -5.78 26.63 -5.87
C PHE A 192 -4.63 26.77 -4.87
N ASP A 193 -3.88 27.87 -4.98
CA ASP A 193 -2.86 28.25 -4.01
C ASP A 193 -3.49 28.82 -2.71
N GLU A 194 -2.63 29.27 -1.79
CA GLU A 194 -3.04 29.78 -0.47
C GLU A 194 -4.00 30.98 -0.58
N ASP A 195 -3.80 31.84 -1.58
CA ASP A 195 -4.64 33.00 -1.89
C ASP A 195 -5.94 32.62 -2.62
N LYS A 196 -6.21 31.31 -2.76
CA LYS A 196 -7.36 30.74 -3.48
C LYS A 196 -7.37 31.12 -4.96
N THR A 197 -6.20 31.38 -5.53
CA THR A 197 -6.02 31.61 -6.96
C THR A 197 -5.82 30.27 -7.67
N PRO A 198 -6.53 29.98 -8.79
CA PRO A 198 -6.32 28.75 -9.54
C PRO A 198 -4.88 28.62 -10.04
N GLU A 199 -4.20 27.55 -9.67
CA GLU A 199 -2.82 27.27 -10.09
C GLU A 199 -2.79 26.27 -11.25
N THR A 200 -3.57 25.19 -11.13
CA THR A 200 -3.66 24.16 -12.17
C THR A 200 -5.09 23.66 -12.34
N LYS A 201 -5.42 23.20 -13.54
CA LYS A 201 -6.69 22.55 -13.87
C LYS A 201 -6.43 21.28 -14.64
N THR A 202 -7.11 20.20 -14.27
CA THR A 202 -7.17 18.96 -15.04
C THR A 202 -8.62 18.75 -15.52
N SER A 203 -8.81 18.52 -16.81
CA SER A 203 -10.11 18.17 -17.41
C SER A 203 -10.03 16.76 -18.01
N LYS A 204 -11.09 15.97 -17.91
CA LYS A 204 -11.13 14.59 -18.43
C LYS A 204 -12.43 14.33 -19.19
N THR A 205 -12.34 13.52 -20.24
CA THR A 205 -13.52 13.03 -20.96
C THR A 205 -13.56 11.51 -20.97
N TYR A 206 -14.76 10.96 -21.10
CA TYR A 206 -15.02 9.53 -21.04
C TYR A 206 -15.98 9.10 -22.15
N ASP A 207 -15.81 7.88 -22.65
CA ASP A 207 -16.74 7.27 -23.58
C ASP A 207 -18.02 6.77 -22.88
N LYS A 208 -18.96 6.24 -23.68
CA LYS A 208 -20.21 5.66 -23.16
C LYS A 208 -20.02 4.44 -22.26
N LYS A 209 -18.86 3.79 -22.28
CA LYS A 209 -18.53 2.63 -21.44
C LYS A 209 -17.78 3.04 -20.16
N GLY A 210 -17.41 4.30 -20.02
CA GLY A 210 -16.68 4.83 -18.86
C GLY A 210 -15.17 4.81 -19.02
N ASN A 211 -14.65 4.53 -20.22
CA ASN A 211 -13.21 4.60 -20.47
C ASN A 211 -12.80 6.05 -20.68
N LYS A 212 -11.71 6.50 -20.03
CA LYS A 212 -11.16 7.85 -20.20
C LYS A 212 -10.64 8.02 -21.63
N THR A 213 -11.22 8.94 -22.41
CA THR A 213 -10.87 9.21 -23.82
C THR A 213 -9.87 10.36 -23.99
N SER A 214 -9.89 11.33 -23.08
CA SER A 214 -8.87 12.39 -23.05
C SER A 214 -8.62 12.91 -21.64
N SER A 215 -7.48 13.57 -21.47
CA SER A 215 -7.13 14.35 -20.29
C SER A 215 -6.38 15.59 -20.73
N GLU A 216 -6.73 16.74 -20.18
CA GLU A 216 -6.07 18.02 -20.42
C GLU A 216 -5.57 18.56 -19.07
N TYR A 217 -4.32 18.99 -19.03
CA TYR A 217 -3.72 19.63 -17.86
C TYR A 217 -3.31 21.06 -18.24
N TYR A 218 -3.87 22.04 -17.55
CA TYR A 218 -3.61 23.45 -17.76
C TYR A 218 -2.90 24.03 -16.53
N ASN A 219 -1.79 24.73 -16.75
CA ASN A 219 -1.11 25.50 -15.72
C ASN A 219 -1.42 26.99 -15.91
N TYR A 220 -2.08 27.62 -14.95
CA TYR A 220 -2.51 29.02 -15.05
C TYR A 220 -1.33 30.00 -15.06
N LYS A 221 -0.30 29.74 -14.25
CA LYS A 221 0.89 30.61 -14.13
C LYS A 221 1.69 30.62 -15.43
N LYS A 222 1.97 29.43 -15.99
CA LYS A 222 2.75 29.28 -17.22
C LYS A 222 1.91 29.46 -18.49
N LYS A 223 0.57 29.45 -18.36
CA LYS A 223 -0.40 29.44 -19.48
C LYS A 223 -0.14 28.30 -20.47
N THR A 224 0.19 27.12 -19.94
CA THR A 224 0.59 25.94 -20.72
C THR A 224 -0.47 24.86 -20.64
N THR A 225 -0.64 24.11 -21.73
CA THR A 225 -1.60 23.01 -21.81
C THR A 225 -0.96 21.73 -22.30
N ASP A 226 -1.00 20.68 -21.48
CA ASP A 226 -0.66 19.33 -21.89
C ASP A 226 -1.93 18.54 -22.21
N LYS A 227 -1.93 17.80 -23.31
CA LYS A 227 -3.10 17.03 -23.77
C LYS A 227 -2.76 15.57 -23.94
N SER A 228 -3.60 14.72 -23.39
CA SER A 228 -3.51 13.28 -23.52
C SER A 228 -4.77 12.70 -24.17
N TYR A 229 -4.60 11.78 -25.10
CA TYR A 229 -5.68 11.09 -25.79
C TYR A 229 -5.52 9.57 -25.66
N TYR A 230 -6.64 8.86 -25.55
CA TYR A 230 -6.65 7.43 -25.37
C TYR A 230 -7.69 6.78 -26.30
N SER A 231 -7.31 5.67 -26.90
CA SER A 231 -8.18 4.85 -27.74
C SER A 231 -8.31 3.45 -27.17
N TYR A 232 -9.43 2.80 -27.44
CA TYR A 232 -9.78 1.47 -26.92
C TYR A 232 -10.34 0.61 -28.04
N ASN A 233 -10.14 -0.70 -27.96
CA ASN A 233 -10.79 -1.66 -28.84
C ASN A 233 -12.22 -1.98 -28.35
N ASN A 234 -12.93 -2.82 -29.11
CA ASN A 234 -14.30 -3.21 -28.80
C ASN A 234 -14.45 -3.95 -27.45
N ALA A 235 -13.36 -4.58 -26.96
CA ALA A 235 -13.28 -5.26 -25.66
C ALA A 235 -12.89 -4.33 -24.50
N ASN A 236 -12.89 -3.00 -24.68
CA ASN A 236 -12.48 -1.99 -23.69
C ASN A 236 -11.01 -2.06 -23.26
N LYS A 237 -10.15 -2.74 -24.02
CA LYS A 237 -8.70 -2.70 -23.79
C LYS A 237 -8.13 -1.47 -24.51
N ARG A 238 -7.25 -0.70 -23.86
CA ARG A 238 -6.68 0.54 -24.41
C ARG A 238 -5.70 0.22 -25.53
N THR A 239 -5.94 0.63 -26.77
CA THR A 239 -5.06 0.36 -27.92
C THR A 239 -4.03 1.44 -28.18
N LYS A 240 -4.25 2.66 -27.70
CA LYS A 240 -3.33 3.79 -27.88
C LYS A 240 -3.40 4.79 -26.75
N ALA A 241 -2.26 5.37 -26.39
CA ALA A 241 -2.18 6.61 -25.61
C ALA A 241 -1.27 7.60 -26.33
N THR A 242 -1.60 8.88 -26.30
CA THR A 242 -0.80 9.94 -26.90
C THR A 242 -0.74 11.08 -25.91
N HIS A 243 0.47 11.55 -25.59
CA HIS A 243 0.74 12.66 -24.69
C HIS A 243 1.45 13.76 -25.48
N ASN A 244 0.78 14.90 -25.61
CA ASN A 244 1.32 16.10 -26.22
C ASN A 244 1.70 17.05 -25.08
N TYR A 245 2.99 17.34 -24.98
CA TYR A 245 3.51 18.28 -24.00
C TYR A 245 3.52 19.70 -24.58
N ASN A 246 3.38 20.69 -23.72
CA ASN A 246 3.29 22.09 -24.13
C ASN A 246 4.58 22.67 -24.72
N ASP A 247 5.69 21.92 -24.69
CA ASP A 247 6.93 22.34 -25.38
C ASP A 247 6.74 22.44 -26.91
N GLY A 248 5.63 21.91 -27.44
CA GLY A 248 5.32 21.87 -28.87
C GLY A 248 6.26 20.98 -29.67
N LYS A 249 7.21 20.30 -29.00
CA LYS A 249 8.34 19.59 -29.60
C LYS A 249 8.34 18.10 -29.29
N SER A 250 7.62 17.68 -28.26
CA SER A 250 7.66 16.31 -27.77
C SER A 250 6.26 15.70 -27.72
N LYS A 251 6.06 14.63 -28.49
CA LYS A 251 4.88 13.78 -28.42
C LYS A 251 5.32 12.37 -28.02
N VAL A 252 4.76 11.87 -26.93
CA VAL A 252 4.96 10.46 -26.54
C VAL A 252 3.72 9.68 -26.95
N MET A 253 3.92 8.58 -27.65
CA MET A 253 2.86 7.71 -28.10
C MET A 253 3.10 6.28 -27.63
N TYR A 254 2.10 5.71 -26.99
CA TYR A 254 2.05 4.30 -26.63
C TYR A 254 1.09 3.59 -27.58
N LEU A 255 1.55 2.50 -28.19
CA LEU A 255 0.71 1.57 -28.92
C LEU A 255 0.60 0.28 -28.12
N TYR A 256 -0.63 -0.21 -27.97
CA TYR A 256 -0.92 -1.44 -27.25
C TYR A 256 -1.57 -2.43 -28.20
N GLU A 257 -0.90 -3.55 -28.42
CA GLU A 257 -1.40 -4.72 -29.12
C GLU A 257 -1.76 -5.79 -28.10
N TYR A 258 -2.78 -6.60 -28.43
CA TYR A 258 -3.30 -7.61 -27.53
C TYR A 258 -3.42 -8.93 -28.29
N LEU A 259 -2.65 -9.93 -27.88
CA LEU A 259 -2.72 -11.30 -28.39
C LEU A 259 -3.25 -12.18 -27.23
N ASN A 260 -4.52 -12.60 -27.25
CA ASN A 260 -5.17 -13.21 -26.07
C ASN A 260 -5.10 -12.30 -24.81
N ASP A 261 -4.51 -12.77 -23.70
CA ASP A 261 -4.28 -12.01 -22.47
C ASP A 261 -2.90 -11.33 -22.40
N THR A 262 -2.12 -11.49 -23.46
CA THR A 262 -0.84 -10.83 -23.63
C THR A 262 -1.03 -9.38 -24.10
N ILE A 263 -0.41 -8.43 -23.40
CA ILE A 263 -0.33 -7.02 -23.81
C ILE A 263 1.07 -6.75 -24.35
N LEU A 264 1.17 -6.44 -25.63
CA LEU A 264 2.37 -5.91 -26.24
C LEU A 264 2.27 -4.38 -26.21
N ALA A 265 3.16 -3.69 -25.50
CA ALA A 265 3.16 -2.24 -25.46
C ALA A 265 4.47 -1.70 -26.07
N LYS A 266 4.34 -0.80 -27.05
CA LYS A 266 5.47 -0.13 -27.71
C LYS A 266 5.41 1.36 -27.39
N GLU A 267 6.50 1.90 -26.84
CA GLU A 267 6.65 3.34 -26.57
C GLU A 267 7.44 4.02 -27.68
N TYR A 268 6.86 5.07 -28.24
CA TYR A 268 7.50 5.94 -29.21
C TYR A 268 7.64 7.35 -28.65
N ARG A 269 8.85 7.90 -28.67
CA ARG A 269 9.03 9.37 -28.68
C ARG A 269 9.00 9.84 -30.13
N ILE A 270 8.18 10.84 -30.37
CA ILE A 270 8.04 11.52 -31.66
C ILE A 270 8.48 12.96 -31.40
N ASP A 271 9.56 13.37 -32.07
CA ASP A 271 10.00 14.76 -32.03
C ASP A 271 9.19 15.65 -33.00
N TYR A 272 9.51 16.94 -33.04
CA TYR A 272 8.86 17.94 -33.90
C TYR A 272 9.00 17.64 -35.41
N GLU A 273 10.03 16.89 -35.81
CA GLU A 273 10.31 16.52 -37.19
C GLU A 273 9.68 15.16 -37.56
N GLU A 274 8.80 14.63 -36.70
CA GLU A 274 8.19 13.30 -36.81
C GLU A 274 9.17 12.12 -36.80
N ASN A 275 10.42 12.33 -36.35
CA ASN A 275 11.36 11.23 -36.18
C ASN A 275 10.87 10.31 -35.05
N LYS A 276 10.73 9.02 -35.35
CA LYS A 276 10.26 8.02 -34.40
C LYS A 276 11.44 7.35 -33.71
N LYS A 277 11.58 7.57 -32.40
CA LYS A 277 12.48 6.79 -31.55
C LYS A 277 11.66 5.76 -30.77
N LEU A 278 11.95 4.47 -30.96
CA LEU A 278 11.41 3.39 -30.11
C LEU A 278 12.23 3.39 -28.81
N ASN A 279 11.62 3.77 -27.70
CA ASN A 279 12.35 3.86 -26.42
C ASN A 279 12.28 2.55 -25.61
N GLY A 280 11.32 1.67 -25.93
CA GLY A 280 11.18 0.39 -25.25
C GLY A 280 10.08 -0.48 -25.85
N GLU A 281 10.29 -1.79 -25.80
CA GLU A 281 9.35 -2.82 -26.21
C GLU A 281 9.00 -3.70 -25.00
N ARG A 282 7.70 -3.90 -24.76
CA ARG A 282 7.19 -4.80 -23.73
C ARG A 282 6.47 -5.96 -24.40
N ILE A 283 7.01 -7.17 -24.26
CA ILE A 283 6.40 -8.41 -24.72
C ILE A 283 5.84 -9.17 -23.51
N ILE A 284 4.55 -9.46 -23.55
CA ILE A 284 3.91 -10.51 -22.72
C ILE A 284 3.66 -11.65 -23.72
N THR A 285 3.79 -12.94 -23.39
CA THR A 285 3.48 -14.02 -24.37
C THR A 285 2.80 -15.19 -23.67
N ASP A 286 1.81 -15.79 -24.34
CA ASP A 286 0.91 -16.82 -23.78
C ASP A 286 1.02 -18.17 -24.53
N SER A 287 2.16 -18.48 -25.13
CA SER A 287 2.32 -19.71 -25.92
C SER A 287 3.58 -20.46 -25.50
N LEU A 288 3.39 -21.71 -25.02
CA LEU A 288 4.35 -22.70 -24.48
C LEU A 288 4.34 -22.90 -22.95
N GLY A 289 3.40 -22.29 -22.22
CA GLY A 289 3.24 -22.52 -20.78
C GLY A 289 4.33 -21.86 -19.93
N PHE A 290 5.08 -20.91 -20.47
CA PHE A 290 6.01 -20.05 -19.71
C PHE A 290 5.89 -18.61 -20.22
N ILE A 291 5.83 -17.64 -19.32
CA ILE A 291 5.82 -16.20 -19.65
C ILE A 291 7.25 -15.65 -19.48
N SER A 292 7.76 -14.91 -20.47
CA SER A 292 9.03 -14.16 -20.36
C SER A 292 8.82 -12.68 -20.65
N GLU A 293 9.49 -11.80 -19.91
CA GLU A 293 9.51 -10.34 -20.11
C GLU A 293 10.97 -9.91 -20.38
N LYS A 294 11.22 -9.01 -21.35
CA LYS A 294 12.55 -8.44 -21.67
C LYS A 294 12.42 -6.96 -22.05
N TYR A 295 13.28 -6.11 -21.52
CA TYR A 295 13.39 -4.68 -21.85
C TYR A 295 14.75 -4.38 -22.51
N VAL A 296 14.77 -3.60 -23.60
CA VAL A 296 15.99 -3.09 -24.25
C VAL A 296 15.70 -1.70 -24.84
N GLU A 297 16.53 -0.71 -24.53
CA GLU A 297 16.55 0.62 -25.18
C GLU A 297 17.74 0.71 -26.16
N TYR A 298 17.54 1.24 -27.36
CA TYR A 298 18.64 1.57 -28.27
C TYR A 298 18.34 2.80 -29.14
N ASN A 299 19.40 3.48 -29.55
CA ASN A 299 19.33 4.58 -30.50
C ASN A 299 19.45 4.02 -31.92
N LEU A 300 18.45 4.23 -32.79
CA LEU A 300 18.43 3.67 -34.16
C LEU A 300 19.55 4.22 -35.07
N LYS A 301 20.29 5.26 -34.64
CA LYS A 301 21.44 5.81 -35.37
C LYS A 301 22.79 5.20 -35.00
N ASP A 302 22.90 4.41 -33.94
CA ASP A 302 24.19 3.91 -33.45
C ASP A 302 24.33 2.39 -33.66
N LYS A 303 25.28 2.01 -34.54
CA LYS A 303 25.73 0.62 -34.74
C LYS A 303 26.36 0.04 -33.45
N PRO A 304 26.48 -1.30 -33.31
CA PRO A 304 26.31 -2.02 -32.05
C PRO A 304 27.54 -2.12 -31.13
N PHE A 305 28.42 -1.10 -31.07
CA PHE A 305 29.76 -1.25 -30.48
C PHE A 305 30.09 -0.43 -29.22
N ASN A 306 29.12 0.20 -28.54
CA ASN A 306 29.38 0.75 -27.19
C ASN A 306 28.21 0.47 -26.23
N LYS A 307 28.27 -0.70 -25.60
CA LYS A 307 27.40 -1.14 -24.49
C LYS A 307 27.92 -0.61 -23.15
N SER A 308 27.76 0.67 -22.86
CA SER A 308 28.21 1.21 -21.57
C SER A 308 27.29 2.28 -21.02
N ASN A 309 25.97 2.03 -21.08
CA ASN A 309 24.97 2.51 -20.12
C ASN A 309 23.65 1.75 -20.35
N VAL A 310 23.37 0.73 -19.53
CA VAL A 310 22.14 -0.07 -19.58
C VAL A 310 21.42 0.05 -18.23
N PHE A 311 20.18 0.52 -18.24
CA PHE A 311 19.32 0.69 -17.07
C PHE A 311 18.17 -0.34 -17.07
N THR A 312 18.04 -1.06 -15.95
CA THR A 312 16.97 -2.01 -15.55
C THR A 312 16.64 -3.20 -16.45
N SER A 313 16.58 -4.39 -15.84
CA SER A 313 16.10 -5.63 -16.46
C SER A 313 15.16 -6.37 -15.49
N GLU A 314 14.24 -7.17 -15.98
CA GLU A 314 13.42 -8.04 -15.12
C GLU A 314 13.30 -9.37 -15.84
N GLU A 315 13.58 -10.46 -15.14
CA GLU A 315 13.53 -11.83 -15.66
C GLU A 315 12.55 -12.64 -14.82
N LYS A 316 11.50 -13.16 -15.44
CA LYS A 316 10.50 -14.02 -14.78
C LYS A 316 10.41 -15.35 -15.52
N MET A 317 10.28 -16.43 -14.75
CA MET A 317 10.10 -17.80 -15.21
C MET A 317 8.90 -18.43 -14.47
N PHE A 318 7.96 -18.94 -15.25
CA PHE A 318 6.74 -19.61 -14.76
C PHE A 318 6.87 -21.13 -14.98
N ASP A 319 5.87 -21.96 -14.71
CA ASP A 319 5.80 -23.38 -15.07
C ASP A 319 4.67 -23.60 -16.10
N PRO A 320 4.56 -24.80 -16.74
CA PRO A 320 3.55 -25.08 -17.76
C PRO A 320 2.08 -24.90 -17.31
N LYS A 321 1.84 -24.78 -16.00
CA LYS A 321 0.53 -24.56 -15.37
C LYS A 321 0.37 -23.13 -14.84
N HIS A 322 1.23 -22.20 -15.26
CA HIS A 322 1.27 -20.78 -14.87
C HIS A 322 1.71 -20.51 -13.42
N LYS A 323 2.37 -21.45 -12.75
CA LYS A 323 2.94 -21.21 -11.42
C LYS A 323 4.26 -20.45 -11.55
N LEU A 324 4.36 -19.26 -10.96
CA LEU A 324 5.62 -18.51 -10.91
C LEU A 324 6.67 -19.36 -10.16
N ILE A 325 7.68 -19.85 -10.87
CA ILE A 325 8.76 -20.65 -10.27
C ILE A 325 9.88 -19.74 -9.79
N LYS A 326 10.18 -18.68 -10.56
CA LYS A 326 11.27 -17.77 -10.28
C LYS A 326 11.00 -16.40 -10.86
N LYS A 327 11.26 -15.35 -10.09
CA LYS A 327 11.23 -13.96 -10.54
C LYS A 327 12.53 -13.32 -10.07
N ILE A 328 13.19 -12.56 -10.93
CA ILE A 328 14.34 -11.73 -10.62
C ILE A 328 14.03 -10.35 -11.20
N THR A 329 14.01 -9.33 -10.35
CA THR A 329 13.82 -7.95 -10.79
C THR A 329 15.15 -7.21 -10.62
N TYR A 330 15.54 -6.44 -11.63
CA TYR A 330 16.65 -5.50 -11.61
C TYR A 330 16.05 -4.11 -11.87
N ALA A 331 15.69 -3.40 -10.80
CA ALA A 331 15.24 -2.02 -10.87
C ALA A 331 16.40 -1.09 -10.44
N SER A 332 16.55 0.10 -11.03
CA SER A 332 17.26 1.23 -10.42
C SER A 332 16.22 1.91 -9.53
N ALA A 333 16.40 1.93 -8.21
CA ALA A 333 15.47 2.59 -7.32
C ALA A 333 15.81 4.10 -7.24
N ASP A 334 14.79 4.95 -7.30
CA ASP A 334 14.89 6.30 -6.75
C ASP A 334 15.09 6.16 -5.23
N SER A 335 16.20 6.70 -4.71
CA SER A 335 16.57 6.62 -3.29
C SER A 335 15.39 6.98 -2.38
N GLN A 336 14.91 6.00 -1.60
CA GLN A 336 13.92 6.26 -0.54
C GLN A 336 14.56 6.43 0.85
N LEU A 337 15.89 6.34 0.93
CA LEU A 337 16.63 6.64 2.14
C LEU A 337 17.09 8.11 2.12
N PRO A 338 17.18 8.77 3.30
CA PRO A 338 17.78 10.10 3.40
C PRO A 338 19.19 10.07 2.81
N SER A 339 19.55 11.12 2.06
CA SER A 339 20.90 11.29 1.53
C SER A 339 21.90 11.25 2.68
N PHE A 340 22.62 10.14 2.84
CA PHE A 340 23.81 10.12 3.67
C PHE A 340 24.90 10.85 2.91
N SER A 341 25.13 12.12 3.25
CA SER A 341 26.31 12.85 2.80
C SER A 341 27.52 12.24 3.50
N PHE A 342 28.27 11.39 2.80
CA PHE A 342 29.68 11.22 3.14
C PHE A 342 30.34 12.59 2.97
N SER A 343 31.07 13.04 3.98
CA SER A 343 31.84 14.29 3.92
C SER A 343 32.86 14.18 2.79
N GLY A 344 32.52 14.65 1.58
CA GLY A 344 33.47 14.77 0.48
C GLY A 344 33.06 14.32 -0.92
N GLY A 345 31.78 14.03 -1.25
CA GLY A 345 31.42 13.88 -2.66
C GLY A 345 29.99 13.43 -2.97
N SER A 346 29.37 14.08 -3.96
CA SER A 346 28.11 13.66 -4.57
C SER A 346 28.35 12.48 -5.52
N GLY A 347 28.32 11.25 -5.00
CA GLY A 347 28.37 10.04 -5.81
C GLY A 347 26.97 9.64 -6.31
N SER A 348 26.83 9.39 -7.63
CA SER A 348 25.67 8.70 -8.18
C SER A 348 25.73 7.22 -7.77
N TYR A 349 24.61 6.66 -7.30
CA TYR A 349 24.48 5.25 -6.93
C TYR A 349 23.23 4.66 -7.59
N ASN A 350 23.26 3.37 -7.91
CA ASN A 350 22.09 2.64 -8.42
C ASN A 350 21.57 1.72 -7.33
N GLU A 351 20.39 1.96 -6.77
CA GLU A 351 19.76 1.01 -5.86
C GLU A 351 19.03 -0.09 -6.65
N ARG A 352 19.02 -1.34 -6.19
CA ARG A 352 18.28 -2.44 -6.84
C ARG A 352 17.57 -3.33 -5.82
N THR A 353 16.35 -3.76 -6.11
CA THR A 353 15.62 -4.73 -5.27
C THR A 353 15.49 -6.07 -5.98
N VAL A 354 16.09 -7.12 -5.44
CA VAL A 354 15.96 -8.50 -5.87
C VAL A 354 14.89 -9.18 -5.01
N LYS A 355 13.91 -9.83 -5.61
CA LYS A 355 12.84 -10.53 -4.89
C LYS A 355 12.86 -11.99 -5.30
N GLU A 356 13.08 -12.90 -4.37
CA GLU A 356 13.15 -14.34 -4.60
C GLU A 356 11.82 -15.00 -4.19
N TYR A 357 11.32 -15.85 -5.08
CA TYR A 357 10.09 -16.60 -4.90
C TYR A 357 10.36 -18.08 -5.12
N GLN A 358 9.77 -18.95 -4.31
CA GLN A 358 9.76 -20.40 -4.53
C GLN A 358 8.32 -20.89 -4.47
N ASN A 359 7.91 -21.70 -5.45
CA ASN A 359 6.54 -22.26 -5.50
C ASN A 359 5.42 -21.22 -5.45
N GLY A 360 5.65 -20.00 -5.97
CA GLY A 360 4.69 -18.89 -5.90
C GLY A 360 4.68 -18.15 -4.56
N GLU A 361 5.45 -18.59 -3.57
CA GLU A 361 5.60 -17.93 -2.28
C GLU A 361 6.83 -17.01 -2.31
N LEU A 362 6.67 -15.76 -1.86
CA LEU A 362 7.80 -14.86 -1.67
C LEU A 362 8.64 -15.36 -0.50
N THR A 363 9.84 -15.84 -0.77
CA THR A 363 10.73 -16.42 0.24
C THR A 363 11.74 -15.40 0.75
N SER A 364 12.19 -14.47 -0.09
CA SER A 364 13.10 -13.40 0.31
C SER A 364 12.93 -12.14 -0.54
N VAL A 365 13.16 -10.97 0.04
CA VAL A 365 13.38 -9.72 -0.69
C VAL A 365 14.71 -9.15 -0.25
N LYS A 366 15.62 -8.93 -1.19
CA LYS A 366 16.93 -8.33 -0.97
C LYS A 366 17.00 -6.96 -1.65
N LEU A 367 17.35 -5.92 -0.92
CA LEU A 367 17.70 -4.62 -1.49
C LEU A 367 19.22 -4.54 -1.60
N TYR A 368 19.74 -3.96 -2.67
CA TYR A 368 21.15 -3.73 -2.92
C TYR A 368 21.36 -2.30 -3.41
N LYS A 369 22.59 -1.81 -3.38
CA LYS A 369 23.00 -0.51 -3.88
C LYS A 369 24.37 -0.63 -4.54
N GLU A 370 24.46 -0.27 -5.79
CA GLU A 370 25.68 -0.16 -6.55
C GLU A 370 26.29 1.21 -6.28
N ILE A 371 27.55 1.21 -5.84
CA ILE A 371 28.29 2.43 -5.53
C ILE A 371 29.48 2.48 -6.49
N TYR A 372 29.69 3.64 -7.11
CA TYR A 372 30.87 3.88 -7.94
C TYR A 372 31.99 4.48 -7.08
N TYR A 373 33.06 3.72 -6.84
CA TYR A 373 34.21 4.16 -6.05
C TYR A 373 35.52 3.85 -6.77
N LYS A 374 36.42 4.84 -6.87
CA LYS A 374 37.76 4.71 -7.50
C LYS A 374 37.79 4.04 -8.90
N GLN A 375 36.79 4.31 -9.75
CA GLN A 375 36.69 3.76 -11.12
C GLN A 375 36.43 2.24 -11.21
N GLU A 376 36.01 1.59 -10.11
CA GLU A 376 35.58 0.20 -10.10
C GLU A 376 34.12 0.07 -9.65
N TYR A 377 33.37 -0.85 -10.28
CA TYR A 377 31.97 -1.15 -9.95
C TYR A 377 31.89 -2.11 -8.77
N GLN A 378 31.08 -1.77 -7.76
CA GLN A 378 30.98 -2.50 -6.50
C GLN A 378 29.51 -2.63 -6.04
N GLU A 379 29.05 -3.85 -5.72
CA GLU A 379 27.64 -4.17 -5.40
C GLU A 379 27.38 -4.42 -3.90
N LEU A 380 26.66 -3.51 -3.24
CA LEU A 380 26.36 -3.56 -1.80
C LEU A 380 25.00 -4.20 -1.53
N LEU A 381 24.87 -5.11 -0.56
CA LEU A 381 23.55 -5.55 -0.04
C LEU A 381 23.08 -4.51 1.02
N ILE A 382 21.81 -4.14 1.08
CA ILE A 382 21.26 -3.15 2.03
C ILE A 382 20.15 -3.71 2.93
N GLU A 383 19.40 -4.68 2.43
CA GLU A 383 18.25 -5.25 3.17
C GLU A 383 18.09 -6.72 2.76
N ASP A 384 17.77 -7.59 3.73
CA ASP A 384 17.31 -8.96 3.50
C ASP A 384 16.05 -9.21 4.37
N ILE A 385 14.91 -9.27 3.70
CA ILE A 385 13.62 -9.60 4.31
C ILE A 385 13.41 -11.10 4.16
N SER A 386 13.38 -11.82 5.28
CA SER A 386 13.07 -13.25 5.34
C SER A 386 11.69 -13.48 5.96
N ARG A 387 10.82 -14.20 5.26
CA ARG A 387 9.49 -14.54 5.76
C ARG A 387 9.54 -15.89 6.47
N LYS A 388 9.26 -15.89 7.78
CA LYS A 388 9.15 -17.11 8.58
C LYS A 388 7.68 -17.43 8.87
N PRO A 389 7.32 -18.68 9.21
CA PRO A 389 6.05 -18.95 9.87
C PRO A 389 5.95 -18.06 11.12
N ASN A 390 4.81 -17.41 11.32
CA ASN A 390 4.44 -16.66 12.53
C ASN A 390 4.87 -15.19 12.65
N TYR A 391 5.85 -14.75 11.87
CA TYR A 391 6.22 -13.32 11.77
C TYR A 391 7.05 -13.07 10.51
N SER A 392 7.01 -11.84 9.98
CA SER A 392 8.05 -11.40 9.05
C SER A 392 9.26 -10.90 9.85
N ASN A 393 10.46 -11.34 9.46
CA ASN A 393 11.71 -10.77 9.94
C ASN A 393 12.32 -9.93 8.82
N GLU A 394 12.50 -8.64 9.09
CA GLU A 394 13.15 -7.73 8.16
C GLU A 394 14.53 -7.40 8.74
N ILE A 395 15.59 -7.82 8.06
CA ILE A 395 16.97 -7.55 8.47
C ILE A 395 17.54 -6.47 7.56
N TYR A 396 18.00 -5.38 8.15
CA TYR A 396 18.63 -4.27 7.44
C TYR A 396 20.13 -4.30 7.72
N HIS A 397 20.93 -4.26 6.66
CA HIS A 397 22.39 -4.20 6.73
C HIS A 397 22.86 -2.93 6.04
N THR A 398 23.61 -2.07 6.71
CA THR A 398 24.27 -0.94 6.03
C THR A 398 25.76 -1.27 5.93
N TYR A 399 26.46 -0.81 4.89
CA TYR A 399 27.90 -1.08 4.70
C TYR A 399 28.66 0.19 4.25
N TYR A 400 29.96 0.24 4.50
CA TYR A 400 30.91 1.23 3.96
C TYR A 400 31.22 0.94 2.48
N SER A 401 31.89 1.88 1.81
CA SER A 401 32.33 1.74 0.41
C SER A 401 33.37 0.64 0.17
N ASP A 402 33.86 -0.02 1.22
CA ASP A 402 34.78 -1.16 1.19
C ASP A 402 34.08 -2.49 1.52
N PHE A 403 32.74 -2.52 1.54
CA PHE A 403 31.91 -3.66 1.93
C PHE A 403 32.03 -4.11 3.39
N LYS A 404 32.57 -3.26 4.27
CA LYS A 404 32.48 -3.51 5.70
C LYS A 404 31.10 -3.09 6.20
N GLU A 405 30.33 -4.05 6.72
CA GLU A 405 29.03 -3.78 7.33
C GLU A 405 29.19 -2.81 8.52
N ILE A 406 28.30 -1.81 8.63
CA ILE A 406 28.36 -0.70 9.59
C ILE A 406 27.19 -0.68 10.56
N SER A 407 26.05 -1.23 10.15
CA SER A 407 24.90 -1.35 11.05
C SER A 407 24.02 -2.51 10.64
N ARG A 408 23.44 -3.14 11.66
CA ARG A 408 22.48 -4.22 11.53
C ARG A 408 21.25 -3.90 12.35
N ASN A 409 20.07 -4.04 11.77
CA ASN A 409 18.80 -3.92 12.47
C ASN A 409 17.89 -5.09 12.12
N GLU A 410 17.11 -5.57 13.08
CA GLU A 410 16.13 -6.64 12.87
C GLU A 410 14.74 -6.19 13.34
N TYR A 411 13.71 -6.39 12.52
CA TYR A 411 12.33 -6.01 12.81
C TYR A 411 11.41 -7.23 12.73
N TYR A 412 10.53 -7.35 13.71
CA TYR A 412 9.65 -8.50 13.87
C TYR A 412 8.20 -8.03 13.90
N TYR A 413 7.36 -8.60 13.04
CA TYR A 413 5.94 -8.22 12.90
C TYR A 413 5.00 -9.39 13.16
N ASP A 414 3.87 -9.15 13.81
CA ASP A 414 2.83 -10.17 13.95
C ASP A 414 1.99 -10.37 12.66
N TYR A 415 1.03 -11.28 12.70
CA TYR A 415 0.16 -11.62 11.58
C TYR A 415 -0.75 -10.50 11.07
N ASN A 416 -0.97 -9.47 11.89
CA ASN A 416 -1.68 -8.25 11.51
C ASN A 416 -0.72 -7.16 10.99
N ASN A 417 0.53 -7.51 10.71
CA ASN A 417 1.62 -6.62 10.33
C ASN A 417 1.91 -5.53 11.38
N ARG A 418 1.72 -5.83 12.67
CA ARG A 418 2.07 -4.90 13.76
C ARG A 418 3.49 -5.20 14.22
N LEU A 419 4.33 -4.16 14.35
CA LEU A 419 5.70 -4.30 14.84
C LEU A 419 5.66 -4.71 16.31
N ILE A 420 6.28 -5.85 16.65
CA ILE A 420 6.32 -6.40 18.02
C ILE A 420 7.71 -6.35 18.65
N LYS A 421 8.78 -6.33 17.82
CA LYS A 421 10.16 -6.21 18.30
C LYS A 421 11.06 -5.55 17.24
N HIS A 422 12.02 -4.75 17.69
CA HIS A 422 13.10 -4.18 16.89
C HIS A 422 14.43 -4.35 17.65
N ILE A 423 15.47 -4.83 16.98
CA ILE A 423 16.82 -5.01 17.54
C ILE A 423 17.78 -4.16 16.71
N GLU A 424 18.59 -3.37 17.38
CA GLU A 424 19.64 -2.52 16.83
C GLU A 424 20.98 -3.03 17.38
N TYR A 425 21.92 -3.34 16.48
CA TYR A 425 23.24 -3.85 16.82
C TYR A 425 24.27 -2.72 16.84
N ASP A 426 25.32 -2.90 17.64
CA ASP A 426 26.47 -1.99 17.70
C ASP A 426 27.34 -2.13 16.44
N ASN A 427 28.39 -1.33 16.34
CA ASN A 427 29.31 -1.29 15.19
C ASN A 427 30.04 -2.63 14.93
N ASP A 428 30.06 -3.54 15.90
CA ASP A 428 30.60 -4.91 15.73
C ASP A 428 29.60 -5.91 15.12
N LEU A 429 28.34 -5.48 14.92
CA LEU A 429 27.24 -6.19 14.26
C LEU A 429 26.80 -7.48 14.97
N LYS A 430 27.37 -7.75 16.14
CA LYS A 430 27.15 -8.96 16.95
C LYS A 430 26.57 -8.59 18.30
N THR A 431 27.02 -7.49 18.87
CA THR A 431 26.56 -6.97 20.14
C THR A 431 25.26 -6.19 19.93
N ILE A 432 24.23 -6.57 20.69
CA ILE A 432 22.96 -5.85 20.67
C ILE A 432 23.13 -4.53 21.41
N GLN A 433 23.02 -3.41 20.70
CA GLN A 433 23.08 -2.08 21.30
C GLN A 433 21.75 -1.71 21.96
N THR A 434 20.64 -1.94 21.27
CA THR A 434 19.30 -1.64 21.78
C THR A 434 18.29 -2.67 21.31
N THR A 435 17.42 -3.12 22.21
CA THR A 435 16.19 -3.85 21.88
C THR A 435 14.99 -2.99 22.21
N ARG A 436 14.04 -2.89 21.28
CA ARG A 436 12.73 -2.28 21.47
C ARG A 436 11.63 -3.33 21.35
N GLU A 437 10.81 -3.46 22.37
CA GLU A 437 9.64 -4.34 22.37
C GLU A 437 8.36 -3.53 22.42
N PHE A 438 7.35 -3.96 21.69
CA PHE A 438 6.10 -3.22 21.51
C PHE A 438 4.94 -4.05 22.06
N LYS A 439 4.17 -3.46 22.99
CA LYS A 439 2.94 -4.04 23.53
C LYS A 439 1.76 -3.16 23.18
N TYR A 440 0.66 -3.78 22.82
CA TYR A 440 -0.56 -3.10 22.36
C TYR A 440 -1.73 -3.47 23.24
N ILE A 441 -2.56 -2.49 23.58
CA ILE A 441 -3.88 -2.65 24.19
C ILE A 441 -4.90 -2.27 23.12
N PHE A 442 -5.99 -3.02 23.01
CA PHE A 442 -7.01 -2.83 21.99
C PHE A 442 -8.37 -2.53 22.61
N ASP A 443 -9.23 -1.83 21.87
CA ASP A 443 -10.65 -1.75 22.16
C ASP A 443 -11.43 -2.94 21.56
N LYS A 444 -12.74 -2.98 21.83
CA LYS A 444 -13.67 -4.01 21.35
C LYS A 444 -13.76 -4.10 19.81
N ASN A 445 -13.40 -3.04 19.10
CA ASN A 445 -13.42 -3.02 17.64
C ASN A 445 -12.10 -3.53 17.06
N GLY A 446 -11.08 -3.75 17.90
CA GLY A 446 -9.76 -4.24 17.49
C GLY A 446 -8.79 -3.12 17.11
N ASN A 447 -9.14 -1.86 17.36
CA ASN A 447 -8.20 -0.75 17.22
C ASN A 447 -7.31 -0.68 18.45
N TRP A 448 -6.02 -0.41 18.29
CA TRP A 448 -5.14 -0.28 19.45
C TRP A 448 -5.39 1.07 20.13
N THR A 449 -5.65 1.08 21.42
CA THR A 449 -5.85 2.30 22.22
C THR A 449 -4.57 2.72 22.95
N GLU A 450 -3.65 1.79 23.17
CA GLU A 450 -2.36 2.06 23.76
C GLU A 450 -1.26 1.23 23.09
N LYS A 451 -0.12 1.84 22.82
CA LYS A 451 1.10 1.19 22.37
C LYS A 451 2.25 1.57 23.29
N GLN A 452 2.73 0.61 24.06
CA GLN A 452 3.87 0.74 24.95
C GLN A 452 5.14 0.27 24.24
N ILE A 453 6.21 1.07 24.32
CA ILE A 453 7.54 0.74 23.79
C ILE A 453 8.48 0.56 24.98
N PHE A 454 9.08 -0.62 25.07
CA PHE A 454 10.09 -0.96 26.06
C PHE A 454 11.46 -0.91 25.39
N ARG A 455 12.39 -0.12 25.91
CA ARG A 455 13.78 -0.07 25.48
C ARG A 455 14.65 -0.84 26.47
N ASN A 456 15.33 -1.89 26.02
CA ASN A 456 16.16 -2.76 26.85
C ASN A 456 15.42 -3.27 28.11
N GLY A 457 14.16 -3.69 27.92
CA GLY A 457 13.28 -4.18 29.00
C GLY A 457 12.63 -3.11 29.87
N ARG A 458 13.00 -1.83 29.73
CA ARG A 458 12.41 -0.72 30.50
C ARG A 458 11.38 0.04 29.68
N LEU A 459 10.22 0.36 30.26
CA LEU A 459 9.20 1.16 29.59
C LEU A 459 9.78 2.53 29.22
N TYR A 460 9.77 2.89 27.94
CA TYR A 460 10.40 4.09 27.41
C TYR A 460 9.38 5.12 26.94
N LYS A 461 8.37 4.67 26.17
CA LYS A 461 7.42 5.57 25.50
C LYS A 461 6.05 4.92 25.40
N ILE A 462 5.00 5.71 25.59
CA ILE A 462 3.61 5.25 25.46
C ILE A 462 2.92 6.14 24.43
N TYR A 463 2.29 5.53 23.43
CA TYR A 463 1.35 6.19 22.53
C TYR A 463 -0.07 5.80 22.93
N LYS A 464 -0.99 6.76 22.86
CA LYS A 464 -2.41 6.54 23.10
C LYS A 464 -3.24 6.99 21.91
N GLN A 465 -4.34 6.28 21.71
CA GLN A 465 -5.39 6.61 20.77
C GLN A 465 -6.72 6.63 21.50
N GLU A 466 -7.44 7.73 21.34
CA GLU A 466 -8.81 7.88 21.82
C GLU A 466 -9.73 7.85 20.61
N PHE A 467 -10.69 6.94 20.64
CA PHE A 467 -11.66 6.76 19.57
C PHE A 467 -13.05 7.17 20.05
N GLU A 468 -13.76 7.89 19.20
CA GLU A 468 -15.21 8.04 19.28
C GLU A 468 -15.84 7.23 18.13
N TYR A 469 -16.92 6.51 18.40
CA TYR A 469 -17.66 5.72 17.41
C TYR A 469 -19.05 6.30 17.17
N TYR A 470 -19.65 6.01 16.02
CA TYR A 470 -21.00 6.46 15.65
C TYR A 470 -22.15 5.75 16.36
#